data_AF-A0AAD3RK99-F1
#
_entry.id   AF-A0AAD3RK99-F1
#
_cell.length_a   1.000
_cell.length_b   1.000
_cell.length_c   1.000
_cell.angle_alpha   90.00
_cell.angle_beta   90.00
_cell.angle_gamma   90.00
#
_symmetry.space_group_name_H-M   'P 1'
#
loop_
_entity.id
_entity.type
_entity.pdbx_description
1 polymer ?
#
loop_
_entity_poly.entity_id
_entity_poly.type
_entity_poly.pdbx_seq_one_letter_code
_entity_poly.pdbx_strand_id
1 'polypeptide(L)'
;MVGLSTPAAWKAGDSESWNPGLGIFIVVPPRRAFSQEEELGKLVVGSYSEYNNHFVKAVAHGDDVYFLFSRRDMWHKKEYRTSPGSKLTASAHAWRCRCFARAGQASTPVATGRSALCVYGMAELDTMLRQAQEVCYTEGGRGSSGQEEAYIEYAVSSKCLRLPKVSLSEYPCGGEHTPNPIASAVPLQATPTFTSTTQLTAVTTATEAGHTIAFLGDREGRLHKVLVRPDRSGDLYGSVSVDSGSVVSADLLLDDSQQHVYVLTNSRLSKVPVSSCERQTDCQSCLTLRDPYCGWCVLEGRCSRKHQCQRHLQSNHWLWSFEPTNQCVTVQSLQPANQSKDEQTQVTLSVVQLPILTESESLSCVFGLLPPRPTIVMGTSITCQSPAPELLPPIPTGSGEQDGSSCLSCVSSVWSCNWCPLDQLCTHNHSCPNQHIILNQRDSPGPTSCPLVFSLQSSALVPMGLSTTVVLQGRNLDVYTDEAQYVCVVEIQGVQVNLTAAVERTPDNTHTFTCSPHQFQYAVSQLQYSAPVYLRRGERRIDASPGLRLQLYDCSAGQSDCSQCRAVPEEYGCVWCVGSSAPSCVYNQSCTSTPADTCPPPQITQVLPVSGPLEGGVLVT
;
A
#
# COMPACT_ATOMS: atom_id res chain seq x y z
N MET A 1 33.68 6.61 19.71
CA MET A 1 33.28 5.94 20.97
C MET A 1 31.81 6.20 21.24
N VAL A 2 31.05 5.18 21.66
CA VAL A 2 29.61 5.31 21.98
C VAL A 2 29.40 4.96 23.45
N GLY A 3 28.66 5.80 24.18
CA GLY A 3 28.43 5.65 25.62
C GLY A 3 27.03 6.10 26.03
N LEU A 4 26.56 5.56 27.16
CA LEU A 4 25.30 5.94 27.80
C LEU A 4 25.57 7.00 28.88
N SER A 5 24.70 8.02 28.95
CA SER A 5 24.80 9.09 29.94
C SER A 5 23.43 9.44 30.55
N THR A 6 23.42 10.09 31.72
CA THR A 6 22.21 10.67 32.34
C THR A 6 22.12 12.16 32.01
N PRO A 7 20.95 12.69 31.62
CA PRO A 7 20.84 14.11 31.24
C PRO A 7 20.98 15.03 32.46
N ALA A 8 22.04 15.84 32.51
CA ALA A 8 22.17 16.99 33.39
C ALA A 8 21.98 18.29 32.58
N ALA A 9 21.37 19.30 33.20
CA ALA A 9 20.84 20.56 32.67
C ALA A 9 21.48 21.14 31.39
N TRP A 10 20.62 21.50 30.43
CA TRP A 10 20.94 21.95 29.08
C TRP A 10 21.10 23.48 28.98
N LYS A 11 22.08 23.95 28.19
CA LYS A 11 22.03 25.24 27.48
C LYS A 11 22.43 25.01 26.03
N ALA A 12 21.57 25.44 25.12
CA ALA A 12 21.76 25.35 23.67
C ALA A 12 22.75 26.40 23.16
N GLY A 13 23.54 26.06 22.15
CA GLY A 13 24.42 26.94 21.40
C GLY A 13 24.62 26.39 19.99
N ASP A 14 24.60 27.28 19.01
CA ASP A 14 24.32 27.04 17.59
C ASP A 14 25.40 26.31 16.77
N SER A 15 24.94 25.86 15.61
CA SER A 15 25.59 25.13 14.52
C SER A 15 26.89 25.70 13.97
N GLU A 16 27.80 24.83 13.54
CA GLU A 16 28.38 24.89 12.18
C GLU A 16 29.05 23.57 11.77
N SER A 17 28.97 23.29 10.47
CA SER A 17 29.38 22.08 9.75
C SER A 17 30.88 21.79 9.82
N TRP A 18 31.26 20.50 9.84
CA TRP A 18 32.35 19.95 9.01
C TRP A 18 32.35 18.42 9.03
N ASN A 19 32.56 17.81 7.86
CA ASN A 19 32.74 16.38 7.61
C ASN A 19 34.26 16.12 7.49
N PRO A 20 34.85 15.09 8.12
CA PRO A 20 34.93 13.81 7.41
C PRO A 20 34.84 12.55 8.31
N GLY A 21 34.29 11.48 7.74
CA GLY A 21 34.62 10.07 8.06
C GLY A 21 34.56 9.64 9.54
N LEU A 22 33.35 9.35 10.03
CA LEU A 22 33.15 8.67 11.31
C LEU A 22 33.61 7.20 11.25
N GLY A 23 34.88 6.95 11.59
CA GLY A 23 35.35 5.60 11.95
C GLY A 23 34.97 5.27 13.39
N ILE A 24 34.09 4.29 13.60
CA ILE A 24 33.71 3.80 14.93
C ILE A 24 34.23 2.37 15.09
N PHE A 25 35.12 2.19 16.06
CA PHE A 25 35.88 0.95 16.27
C PHE A 25 35.08 -0.08 17.06
N ILE A 26 35.02 -1.30 16.53
CA ILE A 26 34.59 -2.52 17.22
C ILE A 26 35.86 -3.18 17.76
N VAL A 27 35.92 -3.48 19.07
CA VAL A 27 37.04 -4.23 19.66
C VAL A 27 36.53 -5.31 20.60
N VAL A 28 37.01 -6.54 20.34
CA VAL A 28 36.84 -7.78 21.11
C VAL A 28 37.43 -7.60 22.52
N PRO A 29 36.77 -8.07 23.59
CA PRO A 29 37.30 -7.92 24.95
C PRO A 29 38.63 -8.68 25.10
N PRO A 30 39.71 -8.05 25.62
CA PRO A 30 40.81 -8.82 26.16
C PRO A 30 40.28 -9.59 27.38
N ARG A 31 40.59 -10.90 27.43
CA ARG A 31 40.36 -11.72 28.62
C ARG A 31 40.99 -11.03 29.83
N ARG A 32 40.19 -10.88 30.91
CA ARG A 32 40.57 -10.54 32.29
C ARG A 32 42.03 -10.09 32.46
N ALA A 33 42.28 -8.79 32.33
CA ALA A 33 43.61 -8.21 32.58
C ALA A 33 43.81 -7.72 34.02
N PHE A 34 42.77 -7.73 34.87
CA PHE A 34 42.91 -7.38 36.28
C PHE A 34 42.11 -8.37 37.14
N SER A 35 42.82 -9.31 37.77
CA SER A 35 42.29 -10.03 38.93
C SER A 35 42.07 -9.01 40.03
N GLN A 36 40.92 -9.13 40.70
CA GLN A 36 40.58 -8.32 41.88
C GLN A 36 41.32 -8.77 43.14
N GLU A 37 42.25 -9.72 43.02
CA GLU A 37 43.10 -10.19 44.10
C GLU A 37 44.56 -10.02 43.68
N GLU A 38 45.29 -9.38 44.59
CA GLU A 38 46.73 -9.10 44.62
C GLU A 38 47.25 -7.89 43.80
N GLU A 39 47.76 -6.90 44.56
CA GLU A 39 48.78 -5.90 44.14
C GLU A 39 48.38 -4.50 43.63
N LEU A 40 47.39 -3.81 44.23
CA LEU A 40 47.28 -2.32 44.08
C LEU A 40 47.09 -1.55 45.40
N GLY A 41 47.44 -2.18 46.54
CA GLY A 41 47.41 -1.56 47.87
C GLY A 41 48.76 -1.07 48.39
N LYS A 42 49.79 -0.92 47.54
CA LYS A 42 51.11 -0.44 47.98
C LYS A 42 51.70 0.54 46.97
N LEU A 43 51.43 1.82 47.16
CA LEU A 43 52.43 2.89 47.24
C LEU A 43 51.72 4.23 47.47
N VAL A 44 52.34 5.03 48.35
CA VAL A 44 51.97 6.39 48.80
C VAL A 44 51.11 6.45 50.07
N VAL A 45 51.80 6.86 51.15
CA VAL A 45 51.26 7.24 52.46
C VAL A 45 50.63 8.63 52.35
N GLY A 46 49.35 8.75 52.72
CA GLY A 46 48.59 10.00 52.75
C GLY A 46 47.10 9.72 52.54
N SER A 47 46.21 10.52 53.12
CA SER A 47 44.75 10.35 53.29
C SER A 47 43.92 10.09 52.01
N TYR A 48 44.13 8.97 51.32
CA TYR A 48 43.59 8.66 49.99
C TYR A 48 42.81 7.33 49.93
N SER A 49 42.34 6.81 51.06
CA SER A 49 41.52 5.58 51.11
C SER A 49 40.14 5.69 50.43
N GLU A 50 39.79 6.85 49.87
CA GLU A 50 38.49 7.11 49.21
C GLU A 50 38.56 7.24 47.68
N TYR A 51 39.75 7.13 47.06
CA TYR A 51 39.93 7.19 45.61
C TYR A 51 39.67 5.83 44.97
N ASN A 52 38.43 5.58 44.57
CA ASN A 52 38.08 4.38 43.81
C ASN A 52 37.62 4.75 42.40
N ASN A 53 38.39 4.33 41.39
CA ASN A 53 38.03 4.46 39.98
C ASN A 53 37.19 3.24 39.58
N HIS A 54 35.95 3.47 39.18
CA HIS A 54 35.11 2.40 38.65
C HIS A 54 35.19 2.39 37.12
N PHE A 55 35.92 1.43 36.57
CA PHE A 55 36.09 1.26 35.13
C PHE A 55 34.85 0.59 34.52
N VAL A 56 34.24 1.27 33.56
CA VAL A 56 33.01 0.86 32.89
C VAL A 56 33.31 0.17 31.55
N LYS A 57 34.26 0.70 30.76
CA LYS A 57 34.61 0.15 29.45
C LYS A 57 36.06 0.45 29.08
N ALA A 58 36.68 -0.42 28.30
CA ALA A 58 37.98 -0.21 27.68
C ALA A 58 37.90 -0.41 26.16
N VAL A 59 38.62 0.41 25.39
CA VAL A 59 38.63 0.39 23.93
C VAL A 59 40.06 0.65 23.44
N ALA A 60 40.61 -0.23 22.59
CA ALA A 60 41.86 0.04 21.90
C ALA A 60 41.59 0.83 20.61
N HIS A 61 42.39 1.85 20.31
CA HIS A 61 42.30 2.62 19.08
C HIS A 61 43.67 3.17 18.71
N GLY A 62 44.19 2.78 17.53
CA GLY A 62 45.59 3.04 17.18
C GLY A 62 46.52 2.32 18.15
N ASP A 63 47.53 3.04 18.65
CA ASP A 63 48.49 2.54 19.65
C ASP A 63 48.06 2.80 21.11
N ASP A 64 46.87 3.39 21.28
CA ASP A 64 46.31 3.83 22.56
C ASP A 64 45.18 2.93 23.06
N VAL A 65 45.08 2.80 24.39
CA VAL A 65 43.96 2.16 25.08
C VAL A 65 43.18 3.20 25.87
N TYR A 66 41.90 3.35 25.54
CA TYR A 66 40.96 4.27 26.16
C TYR A 66 40.13 3.58 27.23
N PHE A 67 39.97 4.22 28.39
CA PHE A 67 39.14 3.75 29.49
C PHE A 67 38.02 4.75 29.77
N LEU A 68 36.79 4.28 29.86
CA LEU A 68 35.66 5.01 30.43
C LEU A 68 35.53 4.61 31.90
N PHE A 69 35.65 5.56 32.81
CA PHE A 69 35.53 5.28 34.24
C PHE A 69 34.79 6.38 34.97
N SER A 70 34.11 6.04 36.08
CA SER A 70 33.53 7.00 37.00
C SER A 70 34.38 7.14 38.26
N ARG A 71 34.56 8.36 38.75
CA ARG A 71 35.29 8.67 40.00
C ARG A 71 34.46 9.54 40.93
N ARG A 72 34.72 9.48 42.23
CA ARG A 72 34.09 10.31 43.28
C ARG A 72 34.89 11.61 43.52
N ASP A 73 34.22 12.77 43.57
CA ASP A 73 34.84 14.08 43.86
C ASP A 73 34.85 14.40 45.38
N MET A 74 35.89 15.11 45.86
CA MET A 74 36.12 15.41 47.28
C MET A 74 35.66 16.81 47.71
N TRP A 75 35.38 17.73 46.78
CA TRP A 75 34.92 19.08 47.15
C TRP A 75 33.39 19.16 47.28
N HIS A 76 32.91 18.85 48.49
CA HIS A 76 31.57 19.20 49.01
C HIS A 76 30.32 18.80 48.16
N LYS A 77 30.25 17.55 47.68
CA LYS A 77 29.04 16.72 47.47
C LYS A 77 29.47 15.41 46.80
N LYS A 78 28.75 14.30 47.01
CA LYS A 78 28.99 13.04 46.29
C LYS A 78 28.67 13.21 44.79
N GLU A 79 29.59 13.78 44.02
CA GLU A 79 29.51 13.88 42.57
C GLU A 79 30.39 12.82 41.92
N TYR A 80 29.83 12.13 40.92
CA TYR A 80 30.54 11.19 40.07
C TYR A 80 30.85 11.85 38.73
N ARG A 81 32.11 11.77 38.26
CA ARG A 81 32.51 12.24 36.92
C ARG A 81 32.91 11.05 36.06
N THR A 82 32.37 10.99 34.85
CA THR A 82 32.68 9.94 33.86
C THR A 82 33.77 10.45 32.93
N SER A 83 34.89 9.74 32.86
CA SER A 83 36.14 10.25 32.29
C SER A 83 36.70 9.28 31.25
N PRO A 84 36.98 9.71 30.00
CA PRO A 84 37.84 8.97 29.09
C PRO A 84 39.31 9.19 29.45
N GLY A 85 40.13 8.14 29.43
CA GLY A 85 41.59 8.26 29.58
C GLY A 85 42.35 7.31 28.69
N SER A 86 43.52 7.71 28.16
CA SER A 86 44.32 6.92 27.23
C SER A 86 45.64 6.42 27.84
N LYS A 87 46.16 5.29 27.33
CA LYS A 87 47.49 4.74 27.66
C LYS A 87 48.12 4.12 26.40
N LEU A 88 49.33 4.55 26.04
CA LEU A 88 50.09 3.95 24.94
C LEU A 88 50.64 2.56 25.30
N THR A 89 50.61 1.64 24.32
CA THR A 89 51.28 0.33 24.40
C THR A 89 52.64 0.39 23.69
N ALA A 90 53.74 0.39 24.43
CA ALA A 90 55.09 0.26 23.86
C ALA A 90 55.63 -1.17 24.03
N SER A 91 56.17 -1.73 22.95
CA SER A 91 56.87 -3.02 22.95
C SER A 91 58.03 -3.04 23.93
N ALA A 92 58.26 -4.20 24.53
CA ALA A 92 59.32 -4.51 25.50
C ALA A 92 60.64 -3.80 25.19
N HIS A 93 60.88 -2.67 25.88
CA HIS A 93 62.17 -2.09 26.31
C HIS A 93 62.00 -0.58 26.59
N ALA A 94 61.03 -0.18 27.43
CA ALA A 94 61.05 1.11 28.11
C ALA A 94 59.97 1.13 29.19
N TRP A 95 60.39 1.04 30.45
CA TRP A 95 59.49 1.25 31.58
C TRP A 95 59.12 2.73 31.66
N ARG A 96 57.89 3.09 31.25
CA ARG A 96 56.99 4.12 31.81
C ARG A 96 55.87 4.46 30.81
N CYS A 97 54.70 3.86 30.97
CA CYS A 97 53.47 4.34 30.34
C CYS A 97 52.68 5.18 31.37
N ARG A 98 52.46 6.47 31.11
CA ARG A 98 51.60 7.33 31.94
C ARG A 98 50.24 7.56 31.27
N CYS A 99 49.20 7.58 32.10
CA CYS A 99 47.82 7.74 31.67
C CYS A 99 47.47 9.22 31.50
N PHE A 100 46.76 9.57 30.43
CA PHE A 100 46.04 10.83 30.32
C PHE A 100 44.59 10.61 30.77
N ALA A 101 43.99 11.52 31.52
CA ALA A 101 42.61 11.36 32.01
C ALA A 101 41.83 12.65 31.81
N ARG A 102 40.67 12.61 31.14
CA ARG A 102 39.80 13.77 30.96
C ARG A 102 38.51 13.60 31.73
N ALA A 103 38.08 14.61 32.48
CA ALA A 103 36.80 14.58 33.19
C ALA A 103 35.64 14.97 32.27
N GLY A 104 34.67 14.06 32.07
CA GLY A 104 33.32 14.38 31.59
C GLY A 104 32.35 14.56 32.77
N GLN A 105 31.45 15.53 32.66
CA GLN A 105 30.45 15.81 33.68
C GLN A 105 29.12 15.15 33.29
N ALA A 106 28.80 14.04 33.94
CA ALA A 106 27.46 13.46 33.96
C ALA A 106 27.15 13.10 35.43
N SER A 107 26.53 14.04 36.13
CA SER A 107 26.38 14.01 37.58
C SER A 107 25.04 13.44 38.01
N THR A 108 25.03 12.23 38.58
CA THR A 108 24.20 11.86 39.76
C THR A 108 24.72 10.55 40.39
N PRO A 109 24.69 10.42 41.73
CA PRO A 109 25.11 9.21 42.46
C PRO A 109 24.13 8.03 42.34
N VAL A 110 22.94 8.26 41.78
CA VAL A 110 21.91 7.26 41.49
C VAL A 110 21.46 7.50 40.07
N ALA A 111 21.56 6.48 39.22
CA ALA A 111 21.09 6.58 37.85
C ALA A 111 19.61 6.99 37.83
N THR A 112 19.31 8.11 37.18
CA THR A 112 17.93 8.56 37.01
C THR A 112 17.17 7.58 36.12
N GLY A 113 15.83 7.61 36.16
CA GLY A 113 15.01 6.81 35.24
C GLY A 113 15.24 7.14 33.76
N ARG A 114 15.85 8.29 33.45
CA ARG A 114 16.13 8.74 32.08
C ARG A 114 17.58 8.47 31.69
N SER A 115 17.80 8.19 30.42
CA SER A 115 19.15 7.98 29.87
C SER A 115 19.24 8.51 28.45
N ALA A 116 20.45 8.77 28.00
CA ALA A 116 20.74 9.24 26.66
C ALA A 116 21.91 8.45 26.06
N LEU A 117 21.87 8.29 24.73
CA LEU A 117 22.97 7.79 23.92
C LEU A 117 23.78 8.98 23.41
N CYS A 118 25.08 8.99 23.66
CA CYS A 118 26.00 10.00 23.13
C CYS A 118 27.09 9.35 22.27
N VAL A 119 27.48 10.05 21.20
CA VAL A 119 28.52 9.61 20.26
C VAL A 119 29.67 10.61 20.26
N TYR A 120 30.89 10.11 20.42
CA TYR A 120 32.12 10.90 20.45
C TYR A 120 33.05 10.47 19.31
N GLY A 121 33.52 11.43 18.51
CA GLY A 121 34.56 11.18 17.50
C GLY A 121 35.92 10.93 18.17
N MET A 122 36.65 9.90 17.74
CA MET A 122 37.99 9.64 18.29
C MET A 122 38.96 10.79 17.96
N ALA A 123 38.90 11.32 16.73
CA ALA A 123 39.73 12.46 16.33
C ALA A 123 39.49 13.72 17.19
N GLU A 124 38.25 13.98 17.61
CA GLU A 124 37.91 15.09 18.52
C GLU A 124 38.47 14.84 19.92
N LEU A 125 38.35 13.61 20.42
CA LEU A 125 38.91 13.20 21.69
C LEU A 125 40.44 13.37 21.71
N ASP A 126 41.12 12.89 20.68
CA ASP A 126 42.58 12.95 20.56
C ASP A 126 43.08 14.39 20.45
N THR A 127 42.39 15.21 19.67
CA THR A 127 42.71 16.64 19.53
C THR A 127 42.62 17.35 20.87
N MET A 128 41.62 17.03 21.67
CA MET A 128 41.47 17.60 23.00
C MET A 128 42.48 17.08 24.03
N LEU A 129 42.88 15.81 23.95
CA LEU A 129 43.95 15.27 24.77
C LEU A 129 45.29 15.94 24.44
N ARG A 130 45.58 16.11 23.14
CA ARG A 130 46.76 16.84 22.66
C ARG A 130 46.75 18.31 23.10
N GLN A 131 45.60 18.98 23.02
CA GLN A 131 45.45 20.35 23.51
C GLN A 131 45.78 20.47 25.00
N ALA A 132 45.26 19.53 25.82
CA ALA A 132 45.55 19.54 27.26
C ALA A 132 47.05 19.31 27.54
N GLN A 133 47.70 18.45 26.76
CA GLN A 133 49.14 18.24 26.84
C GLN A 133 49.93 19.49 26.44
N GLU A 134 49.60 20.11 25.29
CA GLU A 134 50.24 21.34 24.80
C GLU A 134 50.15 22.46 25.83
N VAL A 135 48.93 22.79 26.29
CA VAL A 135 48.72 23.87 27.26
C VAL A 135 49.41 23.60 28.60
N CYS A 136 49.46 22.34 29.05
CA CYS A 136 50.16 22.01 30.29
C CYS A 136 51.70 22.06 30.15
N TYR A 137 52.23 21.78 28.97
CA TYR A 137 53.68 21.81 28.72
C TYR A 137 54.20 23.22 28.46
N THR A 138 53.46 24.04 27.70
CA THR A 138 53.98 25.32 27.17
C THR A 138 53.41 26.55 27.87
N GLU A 139 52.18 26.49 28.39
CA GLU A 139 51.46 27.67 28.90
C GLU A 139 51.18 27.62 30.42
N GLY A 140 51.65 26.59 31.12
CA GLY A 140 51.41 26.42 32.55
C GLY A 140 49.95 26.06 32.89
N GLY A 141 49.24 25.40 31.96
CA GLY A 141 47.89 24.90 32.19
C GLY A 141 46.76 25.88 31.87
N ARG A 142 47.09 27.10 31.43
CA ARG A 142 46.10 28.14 31.07
C ARG A 142 46.06 28.37 29.58
N GLY A 143 44.85 28.40 29.02
CA GLY A 143 44.64 28.72 27.61
C GLY A 143 44.86 30.20 27.29
N SER A 144 44.66 30.56 26.03
CA SER A 144 44.79 31.94 25.52
C SER A 144 43.83 32.93 26.19
N SER A 145 42.70 32.45 26.72
CA SER A 145 41.72 33.22 27.48
C SER A 145 42.09 33.44 28.96
N GLY A 146 43.21 32.86 29.41
CA GLY A 146 43.64 32.90 30.82
C GLY A 146 42.88 31.93 31.74
N GLN A 147 41.89 31.18 31.22
CA GLN A 147 41.20 30.13 31.96
C GLN A 147 42.07 28.87 32.06
N GLU A 148 41.88 28.08 33.12
CA GLU A 148 42.54 26.79 33.29
C GLU A 148 41.93 25.78 32.30
N GLU A 149 42.76 25.25 31.40
CA GLU A 149 42.36 24.24 30.41
C GLU A 149 42.97 22.86 30.72
N ALA A 150 44.11 22.84 31.42
CA ALA A 150 44.79 21.63 31.81
C ALA A 150 45.46 21.77 33.19
N TYR A 151 45.45 20.68 33.96
CA TYR A 151 46.06 20.62 35.29
C TYR A 151 46.68 19.24 35.54
N ILE A 152 47.54 19.14 36.56
CA ILE A 152 48.12 17.88 36.99
C ILE A 152 47.22 17.25 38.05
N GLU A 153 46.73 16.04 37.77
CA GLU A 153 45.78 15.33 38.62
C GLU A 153 46.47 14.75 39.88
N TYR A 154 45.69 14.50 40.93
CA TYR A 154 46.13 13.97 42.25
C TYR A 154 46.87 14.95 43.17
N ALA A 155 46.78 16.26 42.90
CA ALA A 155 47.20 17.33 43.82
C ALA A 155 48.59 17.14 44.45
N VAL A 156 49.53 16.61 43.67
CA VAL A 156 50.95 16.49 44.01
C VAL A 156 51.68 17.84 43.86
N SER A 157 52.89 17.95 44.40
CA SER A 157 53.73 19.16 44.32
C SER A 157 54.12 19.61 42.90
N SER A 158 53.75 18.86 41.86
CA SER A 158 54.02 19.18 40.45
C SER A 158 52.93 20.06 39.85
N LYS A 159 53.34 21.03 39.02
CA LYS A 159 52.45 21.94 38.28
C LYS A 159 52.75 21.87 36.79
N CYS A 160 51.79 22.27 35.96
CA CYS A 160 52.05 22.50 34.54
C CYS A 160 53.18 23.55 34.38
N LEU A 161 53.98 23.38 33.32
CA LEU A 161 55.21 24.13 33.09
C LEU A 161 55.08 25.05 31.86
N ARG A 162 56.12 25.83 31.60
CA ARG A 162 56.25 26.70 30.41
C ARG A 162 57.51 26.35 29.63
N LEU A 163 57.52 25.16 29.06
CA LEU A 163 58.60 24.62 28.24
C LEU A 163 58.48 25.10 26.78
N PRO A 164 59.58 25.09 26.01
CA PRO A 164 59.53 25.37 24.57
C PRO A 164 58.67 24.34 23.83
N LYS A 165 58.04 24.73 22.71
CA LYS A 165 57.13 23.85 21.92
C LYS A 165 57.75 22.52 21.46
N VAL A 166 59.08 22.47 21.28
CA VAL A 166 59.80 21.23 20.92
C VAL A 166 59.64 20.10 21.96
N SER A 167 59.31 20.46 23.20
CA SER A 167 59.04 19.49 24.28
C SER A 167 57.90 18.51 23.97
N LEU A 168 56.94 18.88 23.11
CA LEU A 168 55.85 17.99 22.71
C LEU A 168 56.34 16.82 21.86
N SER A 169 57.34 17.05 21.01
CA SER A 169 57.98 15.99 20.21
C SER A 169 59.02 15.19 20.99
N GLU A 170 59.67 15.79 21.99
CA GLU A 170 60.66 15.10 22.83
C GLU A 170 60.00 14.17 23.87
N TYR A 171 58.81 14.54 24.37
CA TYR A 171 58.10 13.82 25.42
C TYR A 171 56.63 13.52 25.07
N PRO A 172 56.37 12.79 23.97
CA PRO A 172 55.01 12.52 23.49
C PRO A 172 54.18 11.71 24.49
N CYS A 173 54.81 10.83 25.27
CA CYS A 173 54.15 9.95 26.25
C CYS A 173 54.21 10.47 27.70
N GLY A 174 54.56 11.73 27.92
CA GLY A 174 54.84 12.27 29.26
C GLY A 174 56.34 12.37 29.55
N GLY A 175 56.77 13.45 30.19
CA GLY A 175 58.17 13.66 30.59
C GLY A 175 58.45 13.22 32.04
N GLU A 176 59.70 13.40 32.50
CA GLU A 176 60.03 13.30 33.93
C GLU A 176 59.41 14.45 34.74
N HIS A 177 59.26 15.61 34.10
CA HIS A 177 58.73 16.85 34.66
C HIS A 177 57.20 16.85 34.90
N THR A 178 56.49 15.88 34.35
CA THR A 178 55.05 15.61 34.59
C THR A 178 54.87 14.17 35.08
N PRO A 179 55.25 13.87 36.34
CA PRO A 179 55.22 12.50 36.85
C PRO A 179 53.81 11.94 37.02
N ASN A 180 52.80 12.82 37.02
CA ASN A 180 51.41 12.53 37.28
C ASN A 180 50.54 12.83 36.04
N PRO A 181 49.37 12.17 35.90
CA PRO A 181 48.47 12.37 34.76
C PRO A 181 48.09 13.83 34.54
N ILE A 182 48.14 14.25 33.28
CA ILE A 182 47.59 15.53 32.84
C ILE A 182 46.08 15.32 32.63
N ALA A 183 45.30 16.23 33.21
CA ALA A 183 43.86 16.26 33.06
C ALA A 183 43.40 17.55 32.39
N SER A 184 42.40 17.44 31.53
CA SER A 184 41.73 18.60 30.95
C SER A 184 40.65 19.11 31.90
N ALA A 185 40.66 20.42 32.16
CA ALA A 185 39.60 21.11 32.89
C ALA A 185 38.36 21.40 32.02
N VAL A 186 38.51 21.34 30.69
CA VAL A 186 37.43 21.58 29.73
C VAL A 186 36.71 20.25 29.41
N PRO A 187 35.41 20.10 29.71
CA PRO A 187 34.69 18.86 29.44
C PRO A 187 34.42 18.66 27.94
N LEU A 188 34.37 17.40 27.49
CA LEU A 188 33.95 17.08 26.13
C LEU A 188 32.43 17.11 26.06
N GLN A 189 31.88 18.11 25.39
CA GLN A 189 30.44 18.21 25.18
C GLN A 189 30.00 17.33 24.02
N ALA A 190 28.83 16.72 24.14
CA ALA A 190 28.18 16.00 23.07
C ALA A 190 26.67 16.21 23.15
N THR A 191 26.05 16.45 22.01
CA THR A 191 24.59 16.39 21.86
C THR A 191 24.16 14.92 21.87
N PRO A 192 23.08 14.55 22.58
CA PRO A 192 22.64 13.17 22.62
C PRO A 192 22.01 12.78 21.28
N THR A 193 22.45 11.65 20.76
CA THR A 193 21.93 11.00 19.56
C THR A 193 20.52 10.47 19.78
N PHE A 194 20.25 9.93 20.97
CA PHE A 194 18.93 9.41 21.33
C PHE A 194 18.68 9.63 22.82
N THR A 195 17.44 9.90 23.20
CA THR A 195 17.03 10.04 24.61
C THR A 195 15.91 9.07 24.94
N SER A 196 15.96 8.50 26.14
CA SER A 196 15.03 7.50 26.62
C SER A 196 14.48 7.92 27.98
N THR A 197 13.17 7.71 28.16
CA THR A 197 12.49 7.88 29.46
C THR A 197 12.75 6.71 30.41
N THR A 198 13.24 5.59 29.89
CA THR A 198 13.64 4.40 30.62
C THR A 198 15.17 4.29 30.64
N GLN A 199 15.72 3.81 31.75
CA GLN A 199 17.16 3.71 31.93
C GLN A 199 17.76 2.72 30.93
N LEU A 200 18.70 3.20 30.12
CA LEU A 200 19.49 2.37 29.22
C LEU A 200 20.64 1.75 30.01
N THR A 201 20.92 0.47 29.77
CA THR A 201 21.89 -0.33 30.55
C THR A 201 22.98 -0.96 29.69
N ALA A 202 22.75 -1.07 28.38
CA ALA A 202 23.71 -1.69 27.46
C ALA A 202 23.75 -0.97 26.11
N VAL A 203 24.91 -0.99 25.46
CA VAL A 203 25.07 -0.45 24.10
C VAL A 203 26.10 -1.26 23.31
N THR A 204 25.72 -1.63 22.09
CA THR A 204 26.63 -2.16 21.07
C THR A 204 26.28 -1.56 19.71
N THR A 205 27.19 -1.64 18.75
CA THR A 205 27.02 -1.01 17.44
C THR A 205 27.43 -1.95 16.33
N ALA A 206 26.71 -1.89 15.21
CA ALA A 206 27.05 -2.56 13.96
C ALA A 206 27.07 -1.55 12.82
N THR A 207 27.74 -1.91 11.73
CA THR A 207 27.77 -1.10 10.51
C THR A 207 27.16 -1.92 9.37
N GLU A 208 26.11 -1.39 8.75
CA GLU A 208 25.45 -2.02 7.60
C GLU A 208 25.39 -1.01 6.46
N ALA A 209 25.89 -1.39 5.29
CA ALA A 209 25.84 -0.54 4.09
C ALA A 209 26.42 0.88 4.24
N GLY A 210 27.36 1.09 5.17
CA GLY A 210 27.94 2.41 5.48
C GLY A 210 27.15 3.21 6.54
N HIS A 211 26.06 2.66 7.06
CA HIS A 211 25.26 3.23 8.12
C HIS A 211 25.59 2.59 9.47
N THR A 212 25.57 3.39 10.53
CA THR A 212 25.83 2.91 11.90
C THR A 212 24.52 2.64 12.61
N ILE A 213 24.34 1.42 13.12
CA ILE A 213 23.20 1.03 13.92
C ILE A 213 23.64 0.79 15.36
N ALA A 214 23.01 1.47 16.31
CA ALA A 214 23.18 1.25 17.74
C ALA A 214 22.05 0.35 18.28
N PHE A 215 22.45 -0.68 19.01
CA PHE A 215 21.55 -1.55 19.77
C PHE A 215 21.64 -1.18 21.25
N LEU A 216 20.50 -0.85 21.86
CA LEU A 216 20.42 -0.35 23.22
C LEU A 216 19.58 -1.29 24.07
N GLY A 217 20.18 -1.85 25.12
CA GLY A 217 19.45 -2.60 26.15
C GLY A 217 18.93 -1.66 27.23
N ASP A 218 17.75 -1.95 27.78
CA ASP A 218 17.19 -1.18 28.89
C ASP A 218 16.91 -2.03 30.15
N ARG A 219 16.57 -1.33 31.24
CA ARG A 219 16.22 -1.97 32.52
C ARG A 219 14.91 -2.76 32.52
N GLU A 220 14.09 -2.63 31.48
CA GLU A 220 12.80 -3.31 31.33
C GLU A 220 12.91 -4.58 30.47
N GLY A 221 14.11 -4.89 29.95
CA GLY A 221 14.36 -6.09 29.16
C GLY A 221 14.08 -5.92 27.68
N ARG A 222 14.11 -4.68 27.18
CA ARG A 222 13.92 -4.38 25.76
C ARG A 222 15.24 -4.08 25.08
N LEU A 223 15.29 -4.42 23.79
CA LEU A 223 16.36 -4.08 22.87
C LEU A 223 15.85 -3.07 21.85
N HIS A 224 16.35 -1.86 21.91
CA HIS A 224 16.05 -0.77 20.97
C HIS A 224 17.08 -0.73 19.85
N LYS A 225 16.64 -0.43 18.63
CA LYS A 225 17.47 -0.31 17.44
C LYS A 225 17.41 1.12 16.93
N VAL A 226 18.55 1.79 16.90
CA VAL A 226 18.68 3.21 16.55
C VAL A 226 19.64 3.36 15.38
N LEU A 227 19.19 3.97 14.29
CA LEU A 227 20.06 4.39 13.20
C LEU A 227 20.76 5.70 13.61
N VAL A 228 22.08 5.72 13.58
CA VAL A 228 22.87 6.94 13.83
C VAL A 228 23.19 7.59 12.49
N ARG A 229 22.64 8.79 12.28
CA ARG A 229 22.86 9.59 11.07
C ARG A 229 24.24 10.27 11.08
N PRO A 230 24.74 10.73 9.91
CA PRO A 230 26.00 11.47 9.82
C PRO A 230 26.04 12.76 10.65
N ASP A 231 24.89 13.41 10.87
CA ASP A 231 24.73 14.59 11.73
C ASP A 231 24.70 14.26 13.24
N ARG A 232 24.96 12.99 13.61
CA ARG A 232 24.89 12.45 14.97
C ARG A 232 23.48 12.39 15.57
N SER A 233 22.43 12.68 14.79
CA SER A 233 21.05 12.41 15.20
C SER A 233 20.75 10.91 15.16
N GLY A 234 19.79 10.47 15.96
CA GLY A 234 19.40 9.06 16.06
C GLY A 234 17.93 8.84 15.74
N ASP A 235 17.64 7.90 14.84
CA ASP A 235 16.27 7.43 14.58
C ASP A 235 16.02 6.10 15.26
N LEU A 236 15.12 6.08 16.25
CA LEU A 236 14.58 4.83 16.78
C LEU A 236 13.64 4.22 15.75
N TYR A 237 14.03 3.08 15.17
CA TYR A 237 13.24 2.41 14.13
C TYR A 237 12.67 1.05 14.59
N GLY A 238 13.13 0.53 15.72
CA GLY A 238 12.61 -0.74 16.25
C GLY A 238 12.86 -0.91 17.73
N SER A 239 11.95 -1.63 18.40
CA SER A 239 12.10 -2.03 19.80
C SER A 239 11.53 -3.44 19.98
N VAL A 240 12.34 -4.35 20.50
CA VAL A 240 11.98 -5.76 20.71
C VAL A 240 12.01 -6.07 22.19
N SER A 241 10.93 -6.63 22.74
CA SER A 241 10.96 -7.18 24.10
C SER A 241 11.70 -8.51 24.09
N VAL A 242 12.77 -8.62 24.87
CA VAL A 242 13.61 -9.82 24.94
C VAL A 242 13.26 -10.65 26.18
N ASP A 243 13.17 -10.00 27.33
CA ASP A 243 12.86 -10.63 28.61
C ASP A 243 12.22 -9.60 29.57
N SER A 244 10.91 -9.43 29.42
CA SER A 244 10.15 -8.38 30.09
C SER A 244 10.37 -8.35 31.61
N GLY A 245 10.81 -7.21 32.13
CA GLY A 245 11.06 -6.99 33.56
C GLY A 245 12.45 -7.38 34.05
N SER A 246 13.29 -7.99 33.20
CA SER A 246 14.69 -8.29 33.51
C SER A 246 15.62 -7.27 32.89
N VAL A 247 16.57 -6.75 33.68
CA VAL A 247 17.56 -5.78 33.20
C VAL A 247 18.48 -6.41 32.15
N VAL A 248 18.70 -5.71 31.02
CA VAL A 248 19.71 -6.11 30.03
C VAL A 248 21.11 -5.78 30.56
N SER A 249 22.00 -6.78 30.58
CA SER A 249 23.40 -6.63 30.97
C SER A 249 24.17 -5.77 29.96
N ALA A 250 25.19 -5.05 30.45
CA ALA A 250 26.11 -4.28 29.61
C ALA A 250 26.88 -5.13 28.58
N ASP A 251 26.97 -6.45 28.81
CA ASP A 251 27.58 -7.45 27.91
C ASP A 251 26.66 -7.78 26.72
N LEU A 252 26.37 -6.75 25.92
CA LEU A 252 25.58 -6.85 24.69
C LEU A 252 26.51 -7.04 23.50
N LEU A 253 26.49 -8.22 22.88
CA LEU A 253 27.47 -8.61 21.87
C LEU A 253 26.81 -8.97 20.54
N LEU A 254 27.47 -8.64 19.43
CA LEU A 254 27.12 -9.16 18.12
C LEU A 254 27.86 -10.49 17.88
N ASP A 255 27.27 -11.38 17.09
CA ASP A 255 28.00 -12.54 16.58
C ASP A 255 29.05 -12.13 15.53
N ASP A 256 30.02 -13.00 15.26
CA ASP A 256 31.12 -12.70 14.32
C ASP A 256 30.61 -12.33 12.91
N SER A 257 29.45 -12.88 12.53
CA SER A 257 28.79 -12.62 11.25
C SER A 257 27.95 -11.33 11.23
N GLN A 258 27.81 -10.64 12.37
CA GLN A 258 26.94 -9.47 12.57
C GLN A 258 25.48 -9.69 12.12
N GLN A 259 24.99 -10.93 12.23
CA GLN A 259 23.62 -11.29 11.93
C GLN A 259 22.72 -11.33 13.17
N HIS A 260 23.30 -11.48 14.35
CA HIS A 260 22.58 -11.61 15.60
C HIS A 260 23.22 -10.79 16.72
N VAL A 261 22.37 -10.30 17.61
CA VAL A 261 22.76 -9.70 18.89
C VAL A 261 22.44 -10.70 20.00
N TYR A 262 23.44 -11.06 20.78
CA TYR A 262 23.30 -11.81 22.02
C TYR A 262 22.95 -10.85 23.15
N VAL A 263 21.73 -10.99 23.66
CA VAL A 263 21.19 -10.17 24.74
C VAL A 263 21.17 -11.00 26.01
N LEU A 264 22.01 -10.63 26.97
CA LEU A 264 22.08 -11.25 28.28
C LEU A 264 21.21 -10.47 29.28
N THR A 265 20.34 -11.18 29.99
CA THR A 265 19.61 -10.66 31.16
C THR A 265 19.99 -11.46 32.40
N ASN A 266 19.45 -11.10 33.56
CA ASN A 266 19.71 -11.79 34.82
C ASN A 266 19.29 -13.28 34.80
N SER A 267 18.37 -13.67 33.93
CA SER A 267 17.76 -15.01 33.89
C SER A 267 17.91 -15.72 32.54
N ARG A 268 18.29 -15.01 31.47
CA ARG A 268 18.25 -15.55 30.10
C ARG A 268 19.34 -14.98 29.20
N LEU A 269 19.87 -15.83 28.30
CA LEU A 269 20.62 -15.41 27.12
C LEU A 269 19.73 -15.59 25.88
N SER A 270 19.50 -14.51 25.13
CA SER A 270 18.66 -14.51 23.93
C SER A 270 19.47 -14.14 22.70
N LYS A 271 19.32 -14.92 21.61
CA LYS A 271 19.91 -14.63 20.30
C LYS A 271 18.87 -13.92 19.42
N VAL A 272 19.04 -12.62 19.19
CA VAL A 272 18.07 -11.77 18.47
C VAL A 272 18.62 -11.42 17.09
N PRO A 273 17.90 -11.68 15.99
CA PRO A 273 18.38 -11.31 14.65
C PRO A 273 18.41 -9.78 14.48
N VAL A 274 19.45 -9.26 13.82
CA VAL A 274 19.58 -7.81 13.57
C VAL A 274 18.48 -7.29 12.63
N SER A 275 18.00 -8.12 11.72
CA SER A 275 16.91 -7.80 10.78
C SER A 275 16.07 -9.04 10.45
N SER A 276 14.91 -8.83 9.84
CA SER A 276 14.00 -9.91 9.41
C SER A 276 13.38 -9.59 8.04
N CYS A 277 14.22 -9.14 7.10
CA CYS A 277 13.80 -8.69 5.76
C CYS A 277 13.03 -9.77 5.00
N GLU A 278 13.49 -11.03 5.09
CA GLU A 278 12.93 -12.19 4.38
C GLU A 278 11.46 -12.50 4.74
N ARG A 279 10.92 -11.90 5.80
CA ARG A 279 9.49 -12.01 6.14
C ARG A 279 8.58 -11.23 5.18
N GLN A 280 9.12 -10.27 4.44
CA GLN A 280 8.36 -9.46 3.50
C GLN A 280 8.43 -10.06 2.10
N THR A 281 7.26 -10.32 1.53
CA THR A 281 7.12 -11.00 0.23
C THR A 281 6.88 -10.04 -0.93
N ASP A 282 6.56 -8.77 -0.65
CA ASP A 282 6.29 -7.76 -1.66
C ASP A 282 7.12 -6.50 -1.43
N CYS A 283 7.31 -5.73 -2.50
CA CYS A 283 8.13 -4.52 -2.46
C CYS A 283 7.56 -3.47 -1.49
N GLN A 284 6.24 -3.30 -1.47
CA GLN A 284 5.63 -2.24 -0.68
C GLN A 284 5.78 -2.52 0.82
N SER A 285 5.56 -3.75 1.26
CA SER A 285 5.77 -4.17 2.64
C SER A 285 7.25 -4.08 3.05
N CYS A 286 8.16 -4.45 2.14
CA CYS A 286 9.61 -4.30 2.35
C CYS A 286 10.04 -2.85 2.57
N LEU A 287 9.56 -1.91 1.75
CA LEU A 287 9.90 -0.49 1.91
C LEU A 287 9.20 0.15 3.13
N THR A 288 8.02 -0.33 3.51
CA THR A 288 7.30 0.16 4.69
C THR A 288 7.95 -0.25 6.00
N LEU A 289 8.78 -1.31 6.02
CA LEU A 289 9.51 -1.75 7.22
C LEU A 289 10.38 -0.64 7.84
N ARG A 290 10.95 0.24 7.00
CA ARG A 290 11.92 1.27 7.42
C ARG A 290 13.00 0.69 8.35
N ASP A 291 13.59 -0.42 7.93
CA ASP A 291 14.71 -1.06 8.64
C ASP A 291 15.99 -0.82 7.83
N PRO A 292 17.02 -0.15 8.37
CA PRO A 292 18.27 0.15 7.66
C PRO A 292 18.96 -1.07 7.04
N TYR A 293 18.70 -2.28 7.56
CA TYR A 293 19.23 -3.52 6.99
C TYR A 293 18.48 -4.01 5.76
N CYS A 294 17.26 -3.54 5.51
CA CYS A 294 16.37 -4.12 4.51
C CYS A 294 16.19 -3.22 3.29
N GLY A 295 16.07 -3.88 2.13
CA GLY A 295 15.68 -3.24 0.88
C GLY A 295 15.19 -4.27 -0.13
N TRP A 296 14.49 -3.79 -1.14
CA TRP A 296 13.90 -4.64 -2.17
C TRP A 296 14.91 -4.90 -3.29
N CYS A 297 15.25 -6.18 -3.51
CA CYS A 297 16.09 -6.60 -4.61
C CYS A 297 15.22 -6.81 -5.86
N VAL A 298 15.25 -5.83 -6.78
CA VAL A 298 14.24 -5.67 -7.84
C VAL A 298 14.18 -6.88 -8.77
N LEU A 299 15.32 -7.33 -9.29
CA LEU A 299 15.38 -8.44 -10.25
C LEU A 299 15.15 -9.82 -9.60
N GLU A 300 15.49 -9.96 -8.31
CA GLU A 300 15.27 -11.20 -7.56
C GLU A 300 13.85 -11.28 -6.96
N GLY A 301 13.10 -10.17 -6.96
CA GLY A 301 11.72 -10.12 -6.46
C GLY A 301 11.60 -10.42 -4.97
N ARG A 302 12.58 -10.03 -4.14
CA ARG A 302 12.58 -10.33 -2.70
C ARG A 302 13.15 -9.22 -1.83
N CYS A 303 12.68 -9.14 -0.59
CA CYS A 303 13.23 -8.26 0.43
C CYS A 303 14.47 -8.89 1.07
N SER A 304 15.60 -8.19 1.06
CA SER A 304 16.89 -8.75 1.48
C SER A 304 17.82 -7.67 2.05
N ARG A 305 18.94 -8.11 2.65
CA ARG A 305 20.03 -7.19 2.99
C ARG A 305 20.79 -6.76 1.75
N LYS A 306 21.45 -5.60 1.82
CA LYS A 306 22.15 -5.01 0.67
C LYS A 306 23.16 -5.98 0.04
N HIS A 307 23.99 -6.62 0.86
CA HIS A 307 25.02 -7.55 0.38
C HIS A 307 24.47 -8.89 -0.15
N GLN A 308 23.21 -9.22 0.12
CA GLN A 308 22.56 -10.45 -0.36
C GLN A 308 21.92 -10.27 -1.75
N CYS A 309 21.73 -9.03 -2.18
CA CYS A 309 21.19 -8.70 -3.49
C CYS A 309 22.34 -8.58 -4.51
N GLN A 310 22.23 -9.33 -5.60
CA GLN A 310 23.19 -9.24 -6.69
C GLN A 310 23.17 -7.83 -7.29
N ARG A 311 24.36 -7.29 -7.61
CA ARG A 311 24.52 -5.96 -8.24
C ARG A 311 23.86 -4.81 -7.47
N HIS A 312 23.70 -4.93 -6.16
CA HIS A 312 23.13 -3.90 -5.27
C HIS A 312 23.81 -2.51 -5.32
N LEU A 313 25.01 -2.41 -5.92
CA LEU A 313 25.71 -1.14 -6.14
C LEU A 313 25.19 -0.38 -7.36
N GLN A 314 24.49 -1.05 -8.27
CA GLN A 314 23.95 -0.44 -9.47
C GLN A 314 22.62 0.26 -9.17
N SER A 315 22.34 1.32 -9.92
CA SER A 315 21.10 2.08 -9.78
C SER A 315 19.87 1.18 -9.97
N ASN A 316 18.83 1.43 -9.17
CA ASN A 316 17.54 0.72 -9.17
C ASN A 316 17.60 -0.81 -8.95
N HIS A 317 18.73 -1.39 -8.54
CA HIS A 317 18.82 -2.84 -8.28
C HIS A 317 18.39 -3.21 -6.86
N TRP A 318 18.75 -2.37 -5.88
CA TRP A 318 18.38 -2.56 -4.48
C TRP A 318 17.78 -1.27 -3.92
N LEU A 319 16.48 -1.31 -3.62
CA LEU A 319 15.73 -0.17 -3.13
C LEU A 319 15.75 -0.17 -1.59
N TRP A 320 16.52 0.73 -1.00
CA TRP A 320 16.67 0.82 0.45
C TRP A 320 15.36 1.21 1.14
N SER A 321 14.93 0.46 2.16
CA SER A 321 13.65 0.70 2.85
C SER A 321 13.63 1.93 3.75
N PHE A 322 14.81 2.46 4.12
CA PHE A 322 14.91 3.64 4.98
C PHE A 322 14.91 4.96 4.19
N GLU A 323 15.04 4.90 2.86
CA GLU A 323 15.03 6.06 1.98
C GLU A 323 13.58 6.40 1.56
N PRO A 324 13.01 7.54 2.00
CA PRO A 324 11.62 7.88 1.72
C PRO A 324 11.32 8.12 0.24
N THR A 325 12.34 8.45 -0.56
CA THR A 325 12.18 8.72 -2.00
C THR A 325 12.10 7.45 -2.85
N ASN A 326 12.50 6.30 -2.30
CA ASN A 326 12.42 5.03 -3.01
C ASN A 326 10.96 4.57 -3.16
N GLN A 327 10.63 4.11 -4.36
CA GLN A 327 9.30 3.59 -4.70
C GLN A 327 9.46 2.25 -5.42
N CYS A 328 8.43 1.43 -5.35
CA CYS A 328 8.44 0.16 -6.07
C CYS A 328 8.39 0.39 -7.58
N VAL A 329 9.07 -0.49 -8.32
CA VAL A 329 9.03 -0.49 -9.77
C VAL A 329 7.60 -0.78 -10.23
N THR A 330 6.98 0.20 -10.88
CA THR A 330 5.60 0.15 -11.35
C THR A 330 5.51 0.59 -12.80
N VAL A 331 4.50 0.06 -13.49
CA VAL A 331 4.13 0.54 -14.83
C VAL A 331 3.40 1.86 -14.67
N GLN A 332 3.97 2.95 -15.18
CA GLN A 332 3.37 4.29 -15.09
C GLN A 332 2.30 4.53 -16.14
N SER A 333 2.51 4.01 -17.35
CA SER A 333 1.56 4.13 -18.44
C SER A 333 1.65 2.94 -19.38
N LEU A 334 0.54 2.67 -20.06
CA LEU A 334 0.36 1.59 -21.02
C LEU A 334 -0.31 2.15 -22.27
N GLN A 335 0.32 1.98 -23.44
CA GLN A 335 -0.19 2.47 -24.72
C GLN A 335 -0.09 1.40 -25.81
N PRO A 336 -1.21 0.98 -26.43
CA PRO A 336 -2.59 1.27 -26.03
C PRO A 336 -2.99 0.48 -24.77
N ALA A 337 -3.84 1.06 -23.92
CA ALA A 337 -4.41 0.36 -22.76
C ALA A 337 -5.56 -0.58 -23.15
N ASN A 338 -6.25 -0.26 -24.25
CA ASN A 338 -7.39 -1.01 -24.77
C ASN A 338 -7.09 -1.40 -26.22
N GLN A 339 -7.42 -2.64 -26.60
CA GLN A 339 -7.15 -3.17 -27.94
C GLN A 339 -8.30 -4.08 -28.38
N SER A 340 -8.61 -4.07 -29.68
CA SER A 340 -9.53 -5.06 -30.27
C SER A 340 -8.94 -6.47 -30.16
N LYS A 341 -9.82 -7.45 -29.93
CA LYS A 341 -9.45 -8.87 -29.88
C LYS A 341 -8.93 -9.38 -31.23
N ASP A 342 -9.41 -8.80 -32.33
CA ASP A 342 -9.16 -9.29 -33.69
C ASP A 342 -7.89 -8.72 -34.32
N GLU A 343 -7.16 -7.87 -33.59
CA GLU A 343 -5.94 -7.24 -34.08
C GLU A 343 -4.76 -7.64 -33.22
N GLN A 344 -3.59 -7.74 -33.84
CA GLN A 344 -2.31 -7.85 -33.15
C GLN A 344 -1.54 -6.53 -33.33
N THR A 345 -1.17 -5.90 -32.23
CA THR A 345 -0.52 -4.58 -32.23
C THR A 345 0.61 -4.51 -31.21
N GLN A 346 1.44 -3.46 -31.32
CA GLN A 346 2.49 -3.19 -30.35
C GLN A 346 1.93 -2.47 -29.13
N VAL A 347 2.27 -2.99 -27.96
CA VAL A 347 1.96 -2.41 -26.65
C VAL A 347 3.24 -1.89 -26.03
N THR A 348 3.24 -0.62 -25.63
CA THR A 348 4.38 0.07 -25.01
C THR A 348 4.05 0.40 -23.56
N LEU A 349 4.93 0.01 -22.65
CA LEU A 349 4.89 0.29 -21.23
C LEU A 349 5.96 1.31 -20.87
N SER A 350 5.63 2.28 -20.02
CA SER A 350 6.61 3.21 -19.43
C SER A 350 6.92 2.81 -17.98
N VAL A 351 8.19 2.57 -17.68
CA VAL A 351 8.68 2.19 -16.35
C VAL A 351 9.92 3.02 -16.01
N VAL A 352 9.81 3.91 -15.02
CA VAL A 352 10.84 4.92 -14.74
C VAL A 352 12.05 4.38 -13.98
N GLN A 353 11.85 3.46 -13.04
CA GLN A 353 12.93 2.92 -12.19
C GLN A 353 13.37 1.53 -12.65
N LEU A 354 13.63 1.37 -13.94
CA LEU A 354 14.13 0.10 -14.45
C LEU A 354 15.60 -0.13 -14.01
N PRO A 355 15.92 -1.34 -13.49
CA PRO A 355 17.30 -1.76 -13.33
C PRO A 355 17.95 -2.01 -14.68
N ILE A 356 19.26 -1.73 -14.77
CA ILE A 356 20.07 -2.03 -15.96
C ILE A 356 20.18 -3.55 -16.12
N LEU A 357 19.89 -4.07 -17.31
CA LEU A 357 20.01 -5.50 -17.61
C LEU A 357 21.37 -5.81 -18.25
N THR A 358 21.86 -7.02 -18.05
CA THR A 358 23.03 -7.58 -18.76
C THR A 358 22.62 -8.26 -20.06
N GLU A 359 23.57 -8.59 -20.94
CA GLU A 359 23.30 -9.24 -22.24
C GLU A 359 22.62 -10.62 -22.10
N SER A 360 22.80 -11.29 -20.96
CA SER A 360 22.14 -12.57 -20.65
C SER A 360 20.75 -12.44 -20.05
N GLU A 361 20.33 -11.23 -19.67
CA GLU A 361 19.05 -10.96 -19.02
C GLU A 361 18.08 -10.31 -20.02
N SER A 362 16.87 -10.85 -20.11
CA SER A 362 15.83 -10.30 -20.97
C SER A 362 14.51 -10.18 -20.22
N LEU A 363 13.81 -9.07 -20.40
CA LEU A 363 12.42 -8.95 -19.97
C LEU A 363 11.50 -9.68 -20.97
N SER A 364 10.34 -10.10 -20.48
CA SER A 364 9.28 -10.65 -21.32
C SER A 364 7.92 -10.13 -20.85
N CYS A 365 7.02 -9.87 -21.80
CA CYS A 365 5.65 -9.51 -21.50
C CYS A 365 4.78 -10.76 -21.39
N VAL A 366 4.05 -10.90 -20.30
CA VAL A 366 3.14 -12.02 -20.05
C VAL A 366 1.71 -11.49 -19.99
N PHE A 367 0.84 -12.02 -20.86
CA PHE A 367 -0.56 -11.62 -20.97
C PHE A 367 -1.44 -12.69 -20.31
N GLY A 368 -1.78 -12.49 -19.03
CA GLY A 368 -2.55 -13.48 -18.26
C GLY A 368 -1.80 -14.81 -18.12
N LEU A 369 -2.36 -15.88 -18.67
CA LEU A 369 -1.75 -17.23 -18.66
C LEU A 369 -1.06 -17.59 -19.97
N LEU A 370 -0.90 -16.64 -20.90
CA LEU A 370 -0.29 -16.89 -22.20
C LEU A 370 1.25 -16.91 -22.11
N PRO A 371 1.92 -17.59 -23.05
CA PRO A 371 3.38 -17.64 -23.08
C PRO A 371 4.02 -16.24 -23.15
N PRO A 372 5.20 -16.07 -22.52
CA PRO A 372 5.94 -14.82 -22.54
C PRO A 372 6.30 -14.39 -23.96
N ARG A 373 6.14 -13.09 -24.23
CA ARG A 373 6.53 -12.45 -25.49
C ARG A 373 7.84 -11.69 -25.33
N PRO A 374 8.74 -11.72 -26.33
CA PRO A 374 9.98 -10.96 -26.28
C PRO A 374 9.70 -9.46 -26.22
N THR A 375 10.52 -8.73 -25.48
CA THR A 375 10.41 -7.28 -25.34
C THR A 375 11.57 -6.56 -25.99
N ILE A 376 11.33 -5.34 -26.46
CA ILE A 376 12.37 -4.38 -26.81
C ILE A 376 12.40 -3.32 -25.72
N VAL A 377 13.55 -3.13 -25.07
CA VAL A 377 13.73 -2.14 -23.99
C VAL A 377 14.55 -0.97 -24.52
N MET A 378 13.95 0.23 -24.51
CA MET A 378 14.60 1.49 -24.91
C MET A 378 14.50 2.51 -23.78
N GLY A 379 15.53 2.59 -22.95
CA GLY A 379 15.53 3.45 -21.76
C GLY A 379 14.47 3.01 -20.76
N THR A 380 13.43 3.83 -20.56
CA THR A 380 12.28 3.55 -19.68
C THR A 380 11.11 2.88 -20.40
N SER A 381 11.17 2.75 -21.73
CA SER A 381 10.08 2.21 -22.54
C SER A 381 10.31 0.74 -22.84
N ILE A 382 9.31 -0.10 -22.56
CA ILE A 382 9.29 -1.52 -22.88
C ILE A 382 8.21 -1.74 -23.93
N THR A 383 8.56 -2.30 -25.08
CA THR A 383 7.61 -2.58 -26.16
C THR A 383 7.50 -4.07 -26.41
N CYS A 384 6.27 -4.55 -26.54
CA CYS A 384 5.90 -5.95 -26.74
C CYS A 384 4.83 -6.08 -27.81
N GLN A 385 4.77 -7.22 -28.49
CA GLN A 385 3.65 -7.57 -29.35
C GLN A 385 2.52 -8.18 -28.52
N SER A 386 1.29 -7.75 -28.73
CA SER A 386 0.12 -8.39 -28.11
C SER A 386 -0.09 -9.81 -28.65
N PRO A 387 -0.85 -10.67 -27.94
CA PRO A 387 -1.10 -12.03 -28.40
C PRO A 387 -1.84 -12.05 -29.74
N ALA A 388 -1.57 -13.08 -30.55
CA ALA A 388 -2.30 -13.28 -31.79
C ALA A 388 -3.76 -13.65 -31.51
N PRO A 389 -4.74 -13.20 -32.33
CA PRO A 389 -6.16 -13.43 -32.09
C PRO A 389 -6.54 -14.90 -31.90
N GLU A 390 -5.84 -15.85 -32.55
CA GLU A 390 -6.14 -17.29 -32.46
C GLU A 390 -5.83 -17.88 -31.08
N LEU A 391 -4.97 -17.22 -30.30
CA LEU A 391 -4.58 -17.66 -28.96
C LEU A 391 -5.46 -17.06 -27.86
N LEU A 392 -6.31 -16.08 -28.21
CA LEU A 392 -7.20 -15.43 -27.25
C LEU A 392 -8.43 -16.32 -27.02
N PRO A 393 -8.89 -16.46 -25.76
CA PRO A 393 -10.03 -17.30 -25.46
C PRO A 393 -11.26 -16.84 -26.26
N PRO A 394 -12.09 -17.76 -26.79
CA PRO A 394 -13.36 -17.41 -27.40
C PRO A 394 -14.18 -16.62 -26.38
N ILE A 395 -14.87 -15.57 -26.86
CA ILE A 395 -15.74 -14.78 -25.98
C ILE A 395 -16.85 -15.73 -25.49
N PRO A 396 -17.11 -15.83 -24.18
CA PRO A 396 -18.11 -16.74 -23.66
C PRO A 396 -19.51 -16.35 -24.17
N THR A 397 -20.09 -17.21 -24.99
CA THR A 397 -21.47 -17.12 -25.46
C THR A 397 -22.43 -17.31 -24.29
N GLY A 398 -22.75 -16.21 -23.60
CA GLY A 398 -23.67 -16.22 -22.45
C GLY A 398 -23.45 -15.15 -21.38
N SER A 399 -22.38 -14.35 -21.43
CA SER A 399 -22.14 -13.27 -20.47
C SER A 399 -21.83 -11.92 -21.14
N GLY A 400 -22.63 -11.55 -22.14
CA GLY A 400 -22.52 -10.29 -22.89
C GLY A 400 -22.92 -10.36 -24.36
N GLU A 401 -23.20 -11.56 -24.89
CA GLU A 401 -23.52 -11.78 -26.31
C GLU A 401 -24.89 -11.21 -26.77
N GLN A 402 -25.71 -10.66 -25.87
CA GLN A 402 -26.88 -9.87 -26.27
C GLN A 402 -26.56 -8.37 -26.45
N ASP A 403 -25.35 -7.92 -26.09
CA ASP A 403 -24.96 -6.51 -26.12
C ASP A 403 -24.30 -6.10 -27.46
N GLY A 404 -24.09 -7.04 -28.38
CA GLY A 404 -23.62 -6.78 -29.75
C GLY A 404 -24.64 -7.13 -30.84
N SER A 405 -25.81 -7.67 -30.50
CA SER A 405 -26.84 -8.09 -31.47
C SER A 405 -27.81 -6.99 -31.88
N SER A 406 -27.66 -5.79 -31.29
CA SER A 406 -28.51 -4.64 -31.54
C SER A 406 -27.64 -3.41 -31.83
N CYS A 407 -28.15 -2.49 -32.63
CA CYS A 407 -27.42 -1.27 -32.97
C CYS A 407 -27.13 -0.46 -31.71
N LEU A 408 -28.16 -0.21 -30.90
CA LEU A 408 -28.10 0.59 -29.68
C LEU A 408 -27.07 0.05 -28.70
N SER A 409 -27.04 -1.26 -28.45
CA SER A 409 -26.08 -1.85 -27.51
C SER A 409 -24.64 -1.76 -28.04
N CYS A 410 -24.42 -1.97 -29.34
CA CYS A 410 -23.12 -1.85 -29.98
C CYS A 410 -22.55 -0.42 -29.89
N VAL A 411 -23.31 0.58 -30.36
CA VAL A 411 -22.80 1.95 -30.50
C VAL A 411 -22.87 2.78 -29.22
N SER A 412 -23.72 2.37 -28.25
CA SER A 412 -23.75 2.98 -26.91
C SER A 412 -22.73 2.36 -25.96
N SER A 413 -21.96 1.37 -26.41
CA SER A 413 -20.92 0.74 -25.61
C SER A 413 -19.83 1.74 -25.20
N VAL A 414 -19.19 1.48 -24.05
CA VAL A 414 -18.00 2.22 -23.59
C VAL A 414 -16.81 2.00 -24.52
N TRP A 415 -16.81 0.86 -25.23
CA TRP A 415 -15.85 0.49 -26.26
C TRP A 415 -16.18 1.21 -27.57
N SER A 416 -15.15 1.56 -28.35
CA SER A 416 -15.29 2.23 -29.64
C SER A 416 -15.75 1.25 -30.74
N CYS A 417 -17.00 0.81 -30.63
CA CYS A 417 -17.66 -0.08 -31.59
C CYS A 417 -18.63 0.69 -32.49
N ASN A 418 -18.67 0.27 -33.75
CA ASN A 418 -19.53 0.77 -34.80
C ASN A 418 -20.48 -0.34 -35.27
N TRP A 419 -21.65 0.03 -35.79
CA TRP A 419 -22.67 -0.91 -36.25
C TRP A 419 -22.84 -0.86 -37.76
N CYS A 420 -22.91 -2.04 -38.38
CA CYS A 420 -23.18 -2.24 -39.80
C CYS A 420 -24.61 -2.75 -40.00
N PRO A 421 -25.58 -1.88 -40.34
CA PRO A 421 -27.01 -2.25 -40.32
C PRO A 421 -27.39 -3.34 -41.32
N LEU A 422 -26.78 -3.32 -42.50
CA LEU A 422 -27.04 -4.29 -43.56
C LEU A 422 -26.43 -5.66 -43.24
N ASP A 423 -25.31 -5.67 -42.52
CA ASP A 423 -24.55 -6.87 -42.15
C ASP A 423 -24.97 -7.45 -40.78
N GLN A 424 -25.74 -6.70 -39.99
CA GLN A 424 -26.05 -7.00 -38.57
C GLN A 424 -24.79 -7.27 -37.74
N LEU A 425 -23.75 -6.49 -38.01
CA LEU A 425 -22.42 -6.70 -37.43
C LEU A 425 -22.02 -5.51 -36.57
N CYS A 426 -21.67 -5.80 -35.31
CA CYS A 426 -20.94 -4.87 -34.45
C CYS A 426 -19.44 -5.05 -34.69
N THR A 427 -18.73 -3.97 -35.03
CA THR A 427 -17.31 -4.03 -35.44
C THR A 427 -16.52 -2.85 -34.86
N HIS A 428 -15.24 -3.04 -34.59
CA HIS A 428 -14.33 -1.94 -34.24
C HIS A 428 -13.83 -1.17 -35.48
N ASN A 429 -14.06 -1.70 -36.68
CA ASN A 429 -13.60 -1.10 -37.93
C ASN A 429 -14.45 0.14 -38.30
N HIS A 430 -13.85 1.09 -39.01
CA HIS A 430 -14.53 2.29 -39.52
C HIS A 430 -15.19 2.07 -40.90
N SER A 431 -15.35 0.82 -41.32
CA SER A 431 -15.94 0.46 -42.61
C SER A 431 -16.80 -0.79 -42.51
N CYS A 432 -17.91 -0.81 -43.26
CA CYS A 432 -18.83 -1.93 -43.34
C CYS A 432 -18.75 -2.60 -44.73
N PRO A 433 -18.86 -3.94 -44.82
CA PRO A 433 -18.85 -4.66 -46.09
C PRO A 433 -19.88 -4.16 -47.09
N ASN A 434 -21.13 -3.96 -46.66
CA ASN A 434 -22.23 -3.53 -47.52
C ASN A 434 -22.50 -2.02 -47.51
N GLN A 435 -21.49 -1.21 -47.12
CA GLN A 435 -21.57 0.24 -46.98
C GLN A 435 -22.59 0.68 -45.89
N HIS A 436 -22.55 1.96 -45.51
CA HIS A 436 -23.31 2.57 -44.40
C HIS A 436 -22.94 2.05 -43.00
N ILE A 437 -22.31 2.93 -42.21
CA ILE A 437 -21.83 2.65 -40.86
C ILE A 437 -22.47 3.61 -39.86
N ILE A 438 -22.86 3.08 -38.71
CA ILE A 438 -23.31 3.87 -37.57
C ILE A 438 -22.18 3.90 -36.55
N LEU A 439 -21.66 5.10 -36.30
CA LEU A 439 -20.51 5.28 -35.44
C LEU A 439 -20.87 5.17 -33.96
N ASN A 440 -19.84 4.95 -33.14
CA ASN A 440 -19.94 4.95 -31.68
C ASN A 440 -20.50 6.27 -31.12
N GLN A 441 -21.03 6.24 -29.90
CA GLN A 441 -21.52 7.42 -29.15
C GLN A 441 -20.53 8.58 -28.99
N ARG A 442 -19.23 8.35 -29.17
CA ARG A 442 -18.21 9.41 -29.16
C ARG A 442 -18.21 10.25 -30.44
N ASP A 443 -18.78 9.74 -31.52
CA ASP A 443 -18.86 10.37 -32.83
C ASP A 443 -20.32 10.72 -33.17
N SER A 444 -20.56 11.91 -33.69
CA SER A 444 -21.91 12.34 -34.10
C SER A 444 -22.26 11.76 -35.49
N PRO A 445 -23.46 11.19 -35.70
CA PRO A 445 -24.67 11.27 -34.85
C PRO A 445 -24.86 10.09 -33.87
N GLY A 446 -23.92 9.14 -33.84
CA GLY A 446 -23.85 8.07 -32.84
C GLY A 446 -25.14 7.23 -32.72
N PRO A 447 -25.58 6.90 -31.49
CA PRO A 447 -26.80 6.12 -31.22
C PRO A 447 -28.09 6.67 -31.82
N THR A 448 -28.15 7.98 -32.12
CA THR A 448 -29.37 8.60 -32.66
C THR A 448 -29.65 8.20 -34.11
N SER A 449 -28.66 7.66 -34.81
CA SER A 449 -28.80 7.11 -36.17
C SER A 449 -29.24 5.65 -36.20
N CYS A 450 -29.34 4.97 -35.05
CA CYS A 450 -29.78 3.58 -35.01
C CYS A 450 -31.22 3.42 -35.55
N PRO A 451 -31.49 2.38 -36.37
CA PRO A 451 -32.85 2.00 -36.75
C PRO A 451 -33.60 1.54 -35.51
N LEU A 452 -34.69 2.24 -35.18
CA LEU A 452 -35.40 2.03 -33.92
C LEU A 452 -36.91 2.10 -34.12
N VAL A 453 -37.62 1.10 -33.62
CA VAL A 453 -39.07 1.14 -33.39
C VAL A 453 -39.32 1.74 -32.02
N PHE A 454 -39.91 2.93 -31.95
CA PHE A 454 -39.94 3.71 -30.72
C PHE A 454 -41.30 3.79 -30.04
N SER A 455 -42.41 3.54 -30.76
CA SER A 455 -43.76 3.64 -30.19
C SER A 455 -44.75 2.66 -30.83
N LEU A 456 -45.86 2.46 -30.12
CA LEU A 456 -47.06 1.78 -30.60
C LEU A 456 -48.14 2.85 -30.79
N GLN A 457 -48.60 3.06 -32.02
CA GLN A 457 -49.62 4.05 -32.35
C GLN A 457 -51.03 3.50 -32.15
N SER A 458 -51.23 2.19 -32.32
CA SER A 458 -52.47 1.50 -31.96
C SER A 458 -52.60 1.34 -30.44
N SER A 459 -53.78 0.95 -29.96
CA SER A 459 -53.96 0.54 -28.56
C SER A 459 -52.94 -0.55 -28.18
N ALA A 460 -52.30 -0.41 -27.01
CA ALA A 460 -51.46 -1.45 -26.43
C ALA A 460 -52.27 -2.61 -25.87
N LEU A 461 -53.54 -2.38 -25.54
CA LEU A 461 -54.47 -3.37 -25.02
C LEU A 461 -55.19 -4.05 -26.18
N VAL A 462 -54.99 -5.37 -26.32
CA VAL A 462 -55.59 -6.19 -27.38
C VAL A 462 -56.37 -7.35 -26.77
N PRO A 463 -57.69 -7.43 -27.00
CA PRO A 463 -58.51 -8.54 -26.52
C PRO A 463 -58.23 -9.83 -27.30
N MET A 464 -58.17 -10.96 -26.59
CA MET A 464 -58.12 -12.29 -27.22
C MET A 464 -59.38 -12.55 -28.05
N GLY A 465 -59.22 -13.27 -29.16
CA GLY A 465 -60.34 -13.67 -30.01
C GLY A 465 -60.91 -12.57 -30.91
N LEU A 466 -60.34 -11.36 -30.92
CA LEU A 466 -60.73 -10.30 -31.86
C LEU A 466 -59.64 -10.09 -32.92
N SER A 467 -60.06 -9.90 -34.19
CA SER A 467 -59.14 -9.53 -35.26
C SER A 467 -58.69 -8.09 -35.07
N THR A 468 -57.44 -7.90 -34.63
CA THR A 468 -56.87 -6.58 -34.31
C THR A 468 -55.68 -6.26 -35.19
N THR A 469 -55.50 -4.97 -35.48
CA THR A 469 -54.39 -4.45 -36.27
C THR A 469 -53.43 -3.69 -35.37
N VAL A 470 -52.16 -4.08 -35.40
CA VAL A 470 -51.08 -3.44 -34.64
C VAL A 470 -50.42 -2.38 -35.52
N VAL A 471 -50.19 -1.18 -34.99
CA VAL A 471 -49.53 -0.09 -35.71
C VAL A 471 -48.31 0.38 -34.92
N LEU A 472 -47.12 0.24 -35.50
CA LEU A 472 -45.83 0.61 -34.92
C LEU A 472 -45.27 1.86 -35.59
N GLN A 473 -44.51 2.67 -34.86
CA GLN A 473 -43.72 3.77 -35.46
C GLN A 473 -42.23 3.53 -35.25
N GLY A 474 -41.45 3.78 -36.30
CA GLY A 474 -40.00 3.65 -36.25
C GLY A 474 -39.29 4.78 -36.99
N ARG A 475 -38.01 4.96 -36.72
CA ARG A 475 -37.15 5.97 -37.35
C ARG A 475 -35.84 5.39 -37.85
N ASN A 476 -35.19 6.07 -38.80
CA ASN A 476 -33.91 5.67 -39.40
C ASN A 476 -33.95 4.30 -40.10
N LEU A 477 -35.12 3.87 -40.58
CA LEU A 477 -35.25 2.58 -41.28
C LEU A 477 -34.93 2.68 -42.78
N ASP A 478 -34.70 3.89 -43.29
CA ASP A 478 -34.27 4.13 -44.68
C ASP A 478 -32.87 3.57 -44.99
N VAL A 479 -32.10 3.20 -43.95
CA VAL A 479 -30.83 2.50 -44.11
C VAL A 479 -30.96 1.15 -44.81
N TYR A 480 -32.12 0.52 -44.70
CA TYR A 480 -32.40 -0.75 -45.33
C TYR A 480 -32.91 -0.51 -46.76
N THR A 481 -32.00 -0.59 -47.72
CA THR A 481 -32.25 -0.29 -49.14
C THR A 481 -32.74 -1.50 -49.95
N ASP A 482 -32.70 -2.70 -49.38
CA ASP A 482 -33.09 -3.95 -50.04
C ASP A 482 -34.61 -4.12 -50.16
N GLU A 483 -35.09 -4.97 -51.07
CA GLU A 483 -36.55 -5.12 -51.30
C GLU A 483 -37.26 -6.06 -50.31
N ALA A 484 -36.64 -6.46 -49.20
CA ALA A 484 -37.29 -7.35 -48.24
C ALA A 484 -38.48 -6.68 -47.53
N GLN A 485 -39.52 -7.49 -47.29
CA GLN A 485 -40.73 -7.07 -46.61
C GLN A 485 -40.50 -6.88 -45.10
N TYR A 486 -41.27 -5.95 -44.52
CA TYR A 486 -41.34 -5.76 -43.08
C TYR A 486 -42.35 -6.73 -42.46
N VAL A 487 -41.98 -7.28 -41.31
CA VAL A 487 -42.78 -8.22 -40.53
C VAL A 487 -42.79 -7.74 -39.08
N CYS A 488 -43.97 -7.49 -38.53
CA CYS A 488 -44.15 -7.30 -37.10
C CYS A 488 -44.08 -8.66 -36.41
N VAL A 489 -43.20 -8.79 -35.43
CA VAL A 489 -43.05 -10.02 -34.66
C VAL A 489 -43.56 -9.79 -33.25
N VAL A 490 -44.55 -10.58 -32.84
CA VAL A 490 -45.05 -10.63 -31.47
C VAL A 490 -44.59 -11.94 -30.85
N GLU A 491 -43.85 -11.85 -29.74
CA GLU A 491 -43.28 -13.02 -29.08
C GLU A 491 -44.17 -13.46 -27.90
N ILE A 492 -44.72 -14.67 -27.98
CA ILE A 492 -45.66 -15.20 -26.99
C ILE A 492 -45.14 -16.55 -26.50
N GLN A 493 -44.75 -16.63 -25.23
CA GLN A 493 -44.21 -17.85 -24.61
C GLN A 493 -43.03 -18.48 -25.40
N GLY A 494 -42.20 -17.65 -26.04
CA GLY A 494 -41.06 -18.10 -26.87
C GLY A 494 -41.42 -18.48 -28.31
N VAL A 495 -42.69 -18.37 -28.71
CA VAL A 495 -43.15 -18.57 -30.09
C VAL A 495 -43.32 -17.22 -30.77
N GLN A 496 -42.80 -17.09 -32.00
CA GLN A 496 -42.88 -15.87 -32.79
C GLN A 496 -44.10 -15.88 -33.71
N VAL A 497 -45.00 -14.91 -33.51
CA VAL A 497 -46.11 -14.63 -34.41
C VAL A 497 -45.68 -13.57 -35.42
N ASN A 498 -45.60 -13.95 -36.69
CA ASN A 498 -45.15 -13.09 -37.78
C ASN A 498 -46.35 -12.48 -38.51
N LEU A 499 -46.48 -11.16 -38.47
CA LEU A 499 -47.52 -10.39 -39.15
C LEU A 499 -46.89 -9.55 -40.24
N THR A 500 -47.37 -9.65 -41.48
CA THR A 500 -46.84 -8.83 -42.58
C THR A 500 -47.16 -7.36 -42.32
N ALA A 501 -46.24 -6.45 -42.62
CA ALA A 501 -46.40 -5.03 -42.32
C ALA A 501 -46.42 -4.18 -43.59
N ALA A 502 -47.45 -3.36 -43.75
CA ALA A 502 -47.49 -2.29 -44.73
C ALA A 502 -46.79 -1.05 -44.17
N VAL A 503 -45.88 -0.45 -44.95
CA VAL A 503 -45.11 0.72 -44.54
C VAL A 503 -45.64 1.99 -45.18
N GLU A 504 -45.98 2.97 -44.36
CA GLU A 504 -46.29 4.33 -44.77
C GLU A 504 -45.07 5.21 -44.48
N ARG A 505 -44.45 5.72 -45.55
CA ARG A 505 -43.23 6.52 -45.45
C ARG A 505 -43.59 7.98 -45.24
N THR A 506 -42.98 8.59 -44.24
CA THR A 506 -43.10 10.03 -44.01
C THR A 506 -41.83 10.77 -44.41
N PRO A 507 -41.90 12.08 -44.72
CA PRO A 507 -40.73 12.87 -45.10
C PRO A 507 -39.71 13.11 -43.97
N ASP A 508 -40.11 12.95 -42.71
CA ASP A 508 -39.30 13.19 -41.52
C ASP A 508 -38.49 11.96 -41.07
N ASN A 509 -38.35 10.93 -41.92
CA ASN A 509 -37.65 9.66 -41.61
C ASN A 509 -38.29 8.90 -40.43
N THR A 510 -39.60 9.08 -40.24
CA THR A 510 -40.44 8.42 -39.22
C THR A 510 -41.50 7.55 -39.89
N HIS A 511 -41.20 6.28 -40.10
CA HIS A 511 -42.11 5.39 -40.84
C HIS A 511 -43.17 4.78 -39.92
N THR A 512 -44.41 4.68 -40.43
CA THR A 512 -45.51 3.99 -39.75
C THR A 512 -45.69 2.61 -40.37
N PHE A 513 -45.79 1.58 -39.53
CA PHE A 513 -45.89 0.18 -39.94
C PHE A 513 -47.22 -0.39 -39.45
N THR A 514 -48.11 -0.68 -40.40
CA THR A 514 -49.43 -1.27 -40.14
C THR A 514 -49.36 -2.77 -40.40
N CYS A 515 -49.43 -3.56 -39.33
CA CYS A 515 -49.35 -5.02 -39.39
C CYS A 515 -50.67 -5.63 -39.91
N SER A 516 -50.62 -6.80 -40.52
CA SER A 516 -51.82 -7.53 -40.97
C SER A 516 -52.73 -7.86 -39.79
N PRO A 517 -54.07 -7.73 -39.92
CA PRO A 517 -55.01 -8.07 -38.86
C PRO A 517 -54.81 -9.50 -38.37
N HIS A 518 -54.77 -9.71 -37.05
CA HIS A 518 -54.59 -11.02 -36.47
C HIS A 518 -55.50 -11.24 -35.26
N GLN A 519 -55.94 -12.48 -35.08
CA GLN A 519 -56.78 -12.90 -33.98
C GLN A 519 -55.93 -13.74 -33.01
N PHE A 520 -55.49 -13.12 -31.92
CA PHE A 520 -54.69 -13.80 -30.90
C PHE A 520 -55.58 -14.77 -30.10
N GLN A 521 -55.19 -16.04 -30.04
CA GLN A 521 -55.90 -17.09 -29.29
C GLN A 521 -54.88 -17.89 -28.49
N TYR A 522 -54.58 -17.45 -27.27
CA TYR A 522 -53.61 -18.08 -26.40
C TYR A 522 -54.19 -18.22 -25.00
N ALA A 523 -54.02 -19.39 -24.38
CA ALA A 523 -54.46 -19.62 -23.01
C ALA A 523 -53.57 -18.79 -22.06
N VAL A 524 -54.18 -17.82 -21.38
CA VAL A 524 -53.53 -17.03 -20.33
C VAL A 524 -54.09 -17.43 -18.96
N SER A 525 -53.20 -17.61 -17.99
CA SER A 525 -53.60 -17.97 -16.61
C SER A 525 -53.99 -16.75 -15.77
N GLN A 526 -53.73 -15.55 -16.28
CA GLN A 526 -54.02 -14.26 -15.66
C GLN A 526 -54.70 -13.36 -16.70
N LEU A 527 -55.39 -12.31 -16.24
CA LEU A 527 -56.17 -11.39 -17.08
C LEU A 527 -55.37 -10.83 -18.28
N GLN A 528 -54.07 -10.54 -18.10
CA GLN A 528 -53.21 -9.98 -19.15
C GLN A 528 -51.87 -10.74 -19.29
N TYR A 529 -51.34 -10.74 -20.51
CA TYR A 529 -50.01 -11.19 -20.87
C TYR A 529 -49.28 -10.08 -21.63
N SER A 530 -48.09 -9.73 -21.14
CA SER A 530 -47.24 -8.68 -21.71
C SER A 530 -46.27 -9.30 -22.73
N ALA A 531 -46.58 -9.20 -24.02
CA ALA A 531 -45.79 -9.75 -25.12
C ALA A 531 -44.81 -8.71 -25.71
N PRO A 532 -43.50 -9.01 -25.87
CA PRO A 532 -42.61 -8.15 -26.63
C PRO A 532 -43.07 -8.04 -28.09
N VAL A 533 -42.98 -6.83 -28.65
CA VAL A 533 -43.23 -6.59 -30.07
C VAL A 533 -42.04 -5.85 -30.68
N TYR A 534 -41.59 -6.32 -31.84
CA TYR A 534 -40.52 -5.69 -32.60
C TYR A 534 -40.74 -5.85 -34.10
N LEU A 535 -39.96 -5.12 -34.90
CA LEU A 535 -40.01 -5.20 -36.35
C LEU A 535 -38.84 -6.02 -36.88
N ARG A 536 -39.09 -6.80 -37.92
CA ARG A 536 -38.08 -7.60 -38.63
C ARG A 536 -38.17 -7.32 -40.12
N ARG A 537 -37.01 -7.22 -40.81
CA ARG A 537 -36.94 -7.04 -42.27
C ARG A 537 -36.02 -8.09 -42.89
N GLY A 538 -36.60 -9.10 -43.55
CA GLY A 538 -35.88 -10.33 -43.89
C GLY A 538 -35.46 -11.08 -42.60
N GLU A 539 -34.19 -11.43 -42.47
CA GLU A 539 -33.66 -12.05 -41.24
C GLU A 539 -33.22 -11.03 -40.16
N ARG A 540 -33.28 -9.73 -40.46
CA ARG A 540 -32.69 -8.68 -39.62
C ARG A 540 -33.70 -8.18 -38.60
N ARG A 541 -33.37 -8.32 -37.31
CA ARG A 541 -34.15 -7.76 -36.20
C ARG A 541 -33.81 -6.27 -36.07
N ILE A 542 -34.85 -5.46 -35.93
CA ILE A 542 -34.69 -4.02 -35.71
C ILE A 542 -34.85 -3.73 -34.22
N ASP A 543 -34.04 -2.81 -33.71
CA ASP A 543 -34.08 -2.43 -32.31
C ASP A 543 -35.46 -1.85 -31.96
N ALA A 544 -35.94 -2.15 -30.76
CA ALA A 544 -37.18 -1.63 -30.23
C ALA A 544 -36.92 -0.91 -28.90
N SER A 545 -37.67 0.15 -28.64
CA SER A 545 -37.58 0.89 -27.38
C SER A 545 -37.75 -0.06 -26.17
N PRO A 546 -36.93 0.09 -25.11
CA PRO A 546 -37.11 -0.64 -23.87
C PRO A 546 -38.51 -0.39 -23.32
N GLY A 547 -39.37 -1.40 -23.33
CA GLY A 547 -40.76 -1.29 -22.86
C GLY A 547 -41.83 -1.34 -23.95
N LEU A 548 -41.47 -1.42 -25.24
CA LEU A 548 -42.44 -1.61 -26.32
C LEU A 548 -43.05 -3.03 -26.24
N ARG A 549 -44.26 -3.14 -25.70
CA ARG A 549 -44.95 -4.41 -25.45
C ARG A 549 -46.44 -4.30 -25.73
N LEU A 550 -46.99 -5.38 -26.27
CA LEU A 550 -48.42 -5.58 -26.43
C LEU A 550 -49.01 -6.25 -25.18
N GLN A 551 -50.09 -5.68 -24.66
CA GLN A 551 -50.85 -6.25 -23.56
C GLN A 551 -52.01 -7.05 -24.15
N LEU A 552 -51.81 -8.36 -24.27
CA LEU A 552 -52.85 -9.29 -24.70
C LEU A 552 -53.69 -9.66 -23.48
N TYR A 553 -55.01 -9.50 -23.52
CA TYR A 553 -55.85 -9.80 -22.36
C TYR A 553 -57.05 -10.67 -22.73
N ASP A 554 -57.51 -11.47 -21.77
CA ASP A 554 -58.67 -12.33 -21.91
C ASP A 554 -59.62 -12.08 -20.73
N CYS A 555 -60.79 -11.52 -21.01
CA CYS A 555 -61.82 -11.24 -20.00
C CYS A 555 -62.29 -12.51 -19.26
N SER A 556 -62.15 -13.69 -19.87
CA SER A 556 -62.52 -14.96 -19.24
C SER A 556 -61.42 -15.52 -18.32
N ALA A 557 -60.20 -14.99 -18.41
CA ALA A 557 -59.06 -15.47 -17.64
C ALA A 557 -59.06 -14.90 -16.21
N GLY A 558 -59.41 -15.76 -15.26
CA GLY A 558 -59.43 -15.45 -13.83
C GLY A 558 -60.74 -14.89 -13.30
N GLN A 559 -61.73 -14.61 -14.17
CA GLN A 559 -63.05 -14.13 -13.79
C GLN A 559 -64.08 -15.26 -13.88
N SER A 560 -64.47 -15.82 -12.74
CA SER A 560 -65.36 -16.99 -12.66
C SER A 560 -66.84 -16.64 -12.47
N ASP A 561 -67.13 -15.41 -12.03
CA ASP A 561 -68.49 -14.94 -11.75
C ASP A 561 -68.72 -13.49 -12.22
N CYS A 562 -69.98 -13.06 -12.21
CA CYS A 562 -70.37 -11.72 -12.66
C CYS A 562 -69.73 -10.59 -11.84
N SER A 563 -69.58 -10.77 -10.52
CA SER A 563 -69.02 -9.74 -9.66
C SER A 563 -67.54 -9.54 -9.94
N GLN A 564 -66.81 -10.63 -10.17
CA GLN A 564 -65.42 -10.65 -10.61
C GLN A 564 -65.26 -9.98 -11.99
N CYS A 565 -66.11 -10.34 -12.95
CA CYS A 565 -66.13 -9.72 -14.28
C CYS A 565 -66.39 -8.21 -14.25
N ARG A 566 -67.35 -7.76 -13.43
CA ARG A 566 -67.68 -6.34 -13.26
C ARG A 566 -66.63 -5.55 -12.47
N ALA A 567 -65.77 -6.24 -11.72
CA ALA A 567 -64.64 -5.64 -11.02
C ALA A 567 -63.44 -5.37 -11.96
N VAL A 568 -63.45 -5.89 -13.19
CA VAL A 568 -62.41 -5.60 -14.18
C VAL A 568 -62.49 -4.11 -14.57
N PRO A 569 -61.34 -3.39 -14.64
CA PRO A 569 -61.34 -1.98 -15.02
C PRO A 569 -62.02 -1.71 -16.38
N GLU A 570 -62.72 -0.59 -16.49
CA GLU A 570 -63.54 -0.25 -17.67
C GLU A 570 -62.71 -0.18 -18.97
N GLU A 571 -61.41 0.13 -18.89
CA GLU A 571 -60.48 0.18 -20.03
C GLU A 571 -60.34 -1.16 -20.79
N TYR A 572 -60.63 -2.28 -20.15
CA TYR A 572 -60.63 -3.61 -20.79
C TYR A 572 -61.94 -3.93 -21.51
N GLY A 573 -63.00 -3.15 -21.30
CA GLY A 573 -64.30 -3.37 -21.95
C GLY A 573 -64.92 -4.75 -21.70
N CYS A 574 -64.59 -5.40 -20.58
CA CYS A 574 -65.13 -6.71 -20.21
C CYS A 574 -66.57 -6.58 -19.70
N VAL A 575 -67.45 -7.47 -20.16
CA VAL A 575 -68.86 -7.51 -19.78
C VAL A 575 -69.31 -8.93 -19.49
N TRP A 576 -70.29 -9.06 -18.58
CA TRP A 576 -70.91 -10.35 -18.28
C TRP A 576 -71.99 -10.66 -19.32
N CYS A 577 -71.74 -11.69 -20.13
CA CYS A 577 -72.60 -12.07 -21.25
C CYS A 577 -73.46 -13.28 -20.89
N VAL A 578 -74.79 -13.10 -20.90
CA VAL A 578 -75.79 -14.11 -20.54
C VAL A 578 -76.26 -14.87 -21.78
N GLY A 579 -75.31 -15.54 -22.45
CA GLY A 579 -75.57 -16.33 -23.66
C GLY A 579 -76.29 -17.67 -23.40
N SER A 580 -76.78 -18.30 -24.49
CA SER A 580 -77.68 -19.47 -24.45
C SER A 580 -77.06 -20.80 -23.97
N SER A 581 -75.73 -20.91 -23.91
CA SER A 581 -75.03 -22.15 -23.51
C SER A 581 -74.41 -22.09 -22.10
N ALA A 582 -73.89 -20.92 -21.68
CA ALA A 582 -73.49 -20.60 -20.30
C ALA A 582 -73.17 -19.10 -20.16
N PRO A 583 -73.46 -18.45 -19.01
CA PRO A 583 -73.05 -17.06 -18.77
C PRO A 583 -71.54 -16.99 -18.53
N SER A 584 -70.85 -16.02 -19.14
CA SER A 584 -69.40 -15.86 -19.02
C SER A 584 -68.93 -14.40 -19.18
N CYS A 585 -67.73 -14.10 -18.69
CA CYS A 585 -67.09 -12.80 -18.86
C CYS A 585 -66.37 -12.72 -20.21
N VAL A 586 -66.78 -11.80 -21.08
CA VAL A 586 -66.22 -11.65 -22.43
C VAL A 586 -66.02 -10.18 -22.77
N TYR A 587 -65.24 -9.89 -23.81
CA TYR A 587 -65.12 -8.54 -24.34
C TYR A 587 -66.46 -8.05 -24.91
N ASN A 588 -66.79 -6.77 -24.74
CA ASN A 588 -68.10 -6.21 -25.10
C ASN A 588 -68.56 -6.49 -26.54
N GLN A 589 -67.66 -6.40 -27.52
CA GLN A 589 -67.96 -6.66 -28.93
C GLN A 589 -68.09 -8.17 -29.26
N SER A 590 -67.64 -9.03 -28.35
CA SER A 590 -67.74 -10.49 -28.49
C SER A 590 -69.04 -11.05 -27.88
N CYS A 591 -69.79 -10.25 -27.13
CA CYS A 591 -71.07 -10.68 -26.55
C CYS A 591 -72.20 -10.59 -27.59
N THR A 592 -72.82 -11.73 -27.93
CA THR A 592 -73.91 -11.82 -28.90
C THR A 592 -75.30 -11.54 -28.31
N SER A 593 -75.41 -11.47 -26.98
CA SER A 593 -76.62 -11.12 -26.24
C SER A 593 -76.51 -9.73 -25.60
N THR A 594 -77.60 -9.18 -25.07
CA THR A 594 -77.52 -7.96 -24.24
C THR A 594 -76.71 -8.26 -22.98
N PRO A 595 -75.63 -7.49 -22.68
CA PRO A 595 -74.87 -7.64 -21.45
C PRO A 595 -75.76 -7.47 -20.22
N ALA A 596 -75.48 -8.21 -19.14
CA ALA A 596 -76.23 -8.04 -17.89
C ALA A 596 -75.82 -6.75 -17.18
N ASP A 597 -76.78 -5.85 -16.96
CA ASP A 597 -76.56 -4.60 -16.21
C ASP A 597 -76.38 -4.83 -14.70
N THR A 598 -76.97 -5.90 -14.16
CA THR A 598 -76.89 -6.26 -12.74
C THR A 598 -76.51 -7.72 -12.57
N CYS A 599 -75.60 -7.98 -11.63
CA CYS A 599 -75.24 -9.34 -11.29
C CYS A 599 -76.38 -10.05 -10.56
N PRO A 600 -76.51 -11.38 -10.72
CA PRO A 600 -77.47 -12.15 -9.95
C PRO A 600 -77.21 -12.00 -8.44
N PRO A 601 -78.22 -12.22 -7.59
CA PRO A 601 -78.06 -12.14 -6.14
C PRO A 601 -76.87 -13.00 -5.67
N PRO A 602 -75.99 -12.48 -4.78
CA PRO A 602 -74.81 -13.21 -4.33
C PRO A 602 -75.23 -14.48 -3.59
N GLN A 603 -74.48 -15.57 -3.81
CA GLN A 603 -74.65 -16.81 -3.06
C GLN A 603 -73.64 -16.86 -1.93
N ILE A 604 -74.14 -16.84 -0.70
CA ILE A 604 -73.34 -17.00 0.50
C ILE A 604 -73.16 -18.51 0.72
N THR A 605 -71.94 -19.02 0.50
CA THR A 605 -71.61 -20.44 0.70
C THR A 605 -71.29 -20.75 2.15
N GLN A 606 -70.74 -19.78 2.88
CA GLN A 606 -70.34 -19.92 4.28
C GLN A 606 -70.30 -18.55 4.96
N VAL A 607 -70.53 -18.54 6.27
CA VAL A 607 -70.37 -17.36 7.13
C VAL A 607 -69.64 -17.81 8.39
N LEU A 608 -68.62 -17.06 8.80
CA LEU A 608 -67.82 -17.35 9.98
C LEU A 608 -67.67 -16.12 10.88
N PRO A 609 -67.70 -16.27 12.21
CA PRO A 609 -68.05 -17.49 12.94
C PRO A 609 -69.57 -17.75 12.92
N VAL A 610 -69.98 -19.03 12.94
CA VAL A 610 -71.41 -19.44 12.92
C VAL A 610 -72.16 -19.13 14.23
N SER A 611 -71.45 -18.66 15.26
CA SER A 611 -71.98 -18.29 16.56
C SER A 611 -71.21 -17.10 17.14
N GLY A 612 -71.88 -16.22 17.88
CA GLY A 612 -71.26 -15.06 18.53
C GLY A 612 -71.94 -14.67 19.85
N PRO A 613 -71.32 -13.81 20.66
CA PRO A 613 -71.87 -13.27 21.91
C PRO A 613 -73.12 -12.41 21.65
N LEU A 614 -74.05 -12.40 22.61
CA LEU A 614 -75.28 -11.59 22.54
C LEU A 614 -74.99 -10.08 22.55
N GLU A 615 -73.85 -9.68 23.13
CA GLU A 615 -73.38 -8.30 23.25
C GLU A 615 -72.93 -7.71 21.90
N GLY A 616 -72.75 -8.54 20.87
CA GLY A 616 -72.29 -8.13 19.55
C GLY A 616 -70.77 -7.87 19.47
N GLY A 617 -70.35 -7.12 18.46
CA GLY A 617 -68.93 -6.79 18.22
C GLY A 617 -68.11 -7.87 17.49
N VAL A 618 -68.76 -8.93 17.02
CA VAL A 618 -68.10 -9.99 16.23
C VAL A 618 -67.95 -9.54 14.78
N LEU A 619 -66.72 -9.59 14.30
CA LEU A 619 -66.43 -9.46 12.87
C LEU A 619 -66.88 -10.75 12.17
N VAL A 620 -67.90 -10.64 11.34
CA VAL A 620 -68.41 -11.74 10.52
C VAL A 620 -67.76 -11.65 9.15
N THR A 621 -67.18 -12.75 8.70
CA THR A 621 -66.50 -12.92 7.41
C THR A 621 -67.19 -13.96 6.55
#